data_AF-A0A3N5YGZ9-F1
#
_entry.id   AF-A0A3N5YGZ9-F1
#
_cell.length_a   1.000
_cell.length_b   1.000
_cell.length_c   1.000
_cell.angle_alpha   90.00
_cell.angle_beta   90.00
_cell.angle_gamma   90.00
#
_symmetry.space_group_name_H-M   'P 1'
#
loop_
_entity.id
_entity.type
_entity.pdbx_description
1 polymer ?
#
loop_
_entity_poly.entity_id
_entity_poly.type
_entity_poly.pdbx_seq_one_letter_code
_entity_poly.pdbx_strand_id
1 'polypeptide(L)' 'MMALFVQLLKLISVLVGAIILGNWFLAELRRARLKKLPWYTPYLSPPGLLILAACILPIIYWLATR' A
#
# COMPACT_ATOMS: atom_id res chain seq x y z
N MET A 1 -30.65 1.25 -6.42
CA MET A 1 -29.79 0.62 -7.44
C MET A 1 -28.49 1.39 -7.68
N MET A 2 -28.55 2.69 -8.05
CA MET A 2 -27.36 3.50 -8.40
C MET A 2 -26.29 3.58 -7.30
N ALA A 3 -26.69 3.73 -6.03
CA ALA A 3 -25.76 3.85 -4.91
C ALA A 3 -24.89 2.60 -4.69
N LEU A 4 -25.46 1.40 -4.86
CA LEU A 4 -24.73 0.14 -4.72
C LEU A 4 -23.64 0.01 -5.79
N PHE A 5 -23.96 0.40 -7.03
CA PHE A 5 -23.02 0.37 -8.14
C PHE A 5 -21.80 1.27 -7.87
N VAL A 6 -22.03 2.49 -7.37
CA VAL A 6 -20.94 3.40 -7.00
C VAL A 6 -20.09 2.84 -5.85
N GLN A 7 -20.71 2.20 -4.85
CA GLN A 7 -19.98 1.56 -3.75
C GLN A 7 -19.10 0.40 -4.23
N LEU A 8 -19.62 -0.44 -5.13
CA LEU A 8 -18.85 -1.52 -5.75
C LEU A 8 -17.64 -0.98 -6.53
N LEU A 9 -17.83 0.06 -7.34
CA LEU A 9 -16.72 0.68 -8.06
C LEU A 9 -15.64 1.23 -7.13
N LYS A 10 -16.03 1.88 -6.02
CA LYS A 10 -15.07 2.34 -5.00
C LYS A 10 -14.29 1.17 -4.40
N LEU A 11 -14.96 0.09 -4.02
CA LEU A 11 -14.31 -1.10 -3.46
C LEU A 11 -13.32 -1.71 -4.46
N ILE A 12 -13.75 -1.92 -5.71
CA ILE A 12 -12.90 -2.48 -6.77
C ILE A 12 -11.68 -1.59 -6.99
N SER A 13 -11.85 -0.27 -7.02
CA SER A 13 -10.75 0.69 -7.21
C SER A 13 -9.69 0.57 -6.11
N VAL A 14 -10.11 0.43 -4.85
CA VAL A 14 -9.20 0.23 -3.72
C VAL A 14 -8.47 -1.11 -3.82
N LEU A 15 -9.17 -2.18 -4.16
CA LEU A 15 -8.58 -3.52 -4.32
C LEU A 15 -7.55 -3.55 -5.46
N VAL A 16 -7.86 -2.93 -6.60
CA VAL A 16 -6.94 -2.82 -7.73
C VAL A 16 -5.70 -2.01 -7.34
N GLY A 17 -5.89 -0.88 -6.65
CA GLY A 17 -4.78 -0.08 -6.12
C GLY A 17 -3.87 -0.89 -5.19
N ALA A 18 -4.45 -1.68 -4.28
CA ALA A 18 -3.70 -2.56 -3.39
C ALA A 18 -2.92 -3.65 -4.14
N ILE A 19 -3.49 -4.26 -5.17
CA ILE A 19 -2.82 -5.28 -5.99
C ILE A 19 -1.64 -4.67 -6.75
N ILE A 20 -1.82 -3.51 -7.37
CA ILE A 20 -0.75 -2.83 -8.12
C ILE A 20 0.41 -2.48 -7.19
N LEU A 21 0.11 -1.88 -6.04
CA LEU A 21 1.12 -1.49 -5.05
C LEU A 21 1.85 -2.70 -4.46
N GLY A 22 1.09 -3.75 -4.10
CA GLY A 22 1.63 -4.99 -3.56
C GLY A 22 2.57 -5.69 -4.55
N ASN A 23 2.19 -5.79 -5.81
CA ASN A 23 3.02 -6.37 -6.86
C ASN A 23 4.32 -5.57 -7.08
N TRP A 24 4.23 -4.24 -7.02
CA TRP A 24 5.40 -3.38 -7.11
C TRP A 24 6.36 -3.59 -5.93
N PHE A 25 5.84 -3.63 -4.71
CA PHE A 25 6.65 -3.92 -3.51
C PHE A 25 7.27 -5.32 -3.57
N LEU A 26 6.53 -6.33 -4.02
CA LEU A 26 7.02 -7.70 -4.23
C LEU A 26 8.19 -7.73 -5.24
N ALA A 27 8.12 -6.96 -6.32
CA ALA A 27 9.22 -6.85 -7.28
C ALA A 27 10.47 -6.24 -6.63
N GLU A 28 10.31 -5.20 -5.79
CA GLU A 28 11.43 -4.58 -5.08
C GLU A 28 12.01 -5.50 -4.00
N LEU A 29 11.17 -6.25 -3.30
CA LEU A 29 11.60 -7.25 -2.32
C LEU A 29 12.39 -8.38 -2.99
N ARG A 30 11.98 -8.83 -4.17
CA ARG A 30 12.75 -9.79 -4.99
C ARG A 30 14.11 -9.21 -5.38
N ARG A 31 14.16 -7.95 -5.84
CA ARG A 31 15.42 -7.26 -6.20
C ARG A 31 16.36 -7.13 -5.00
N ALA A 32 15.84 -6.75 -3.84
CA ALA A 32 16.62 -6.63 -2.60
C ALA A 32 17.17 -7.98 -2.14
N ARG A 33 16.37 -9.06 -2.25
CA ARG A 33 16.80 -10.43 -1.95
C ARG A 33 17.93 -10.89 -2.88
N LEU A 34 17.82 -10.62 -4.18
CA LEU A 34 18.89 -10.93 -5.15
C LEU A 34 20.19 -10.21 -4.82
N LYS A 35 20.10 -8.97 -4.33
CA LYS A 35 21.24 -8.15 -3.92
C LYS A 35 21.73 -8.43 -2.48
N LYS A 36 21.14 -9.41 -1.77
CA LYS A 36 21.43 -9.70 -0.35
C LYS A 36 21.38 -8.47 0.57
N LEU A 37 20.50 -7.51 0.23
CA LEU A 37 20.33 -6.30 1.01
C LEU A 37 19.61 -6.59 2.33
N PRO A 38 19.76 -5.72 3.34
CA PRO A 38 19.03 -5.83 4.61
C PRO A 38 17.50 -5.94 4.41
N TRP A 39 16.82 -6.60 5.34
CA TRP A 39 15.37 -6.83 5.28
C TRP A 39 14.53 -5.54 5.28
N TYR A 40 15.06 -4.45 5.84
CA TYR A 40 14.37 -3.15 5.93
C TYR A 40 14.50 -2.32 4.64
N THR A 41 15.43 -2.66 3.75
CA THR A 41 15.73 -1.86 2.54
C THR A 41 14.53 -1.69 1.60
N PRO A 42 13.68 -2.71 1.36
CA PRO A 42 12.46 -2.54 0.56
C PRO A 42 11.48 -1.50 1.13
N TYR A 43 11.46 -1.27 2.44
CA TYR A 43 10.58 -0.27 3.05
C TYR A 43 11.04 1.16 2.79
N LEU A 44 12.33 1.36 2.47
CA LEU A 44 12.90 2.64 2.05
C LEU A 44 12.72 2.92 0.54
N SER A 45 12.07 2.01 -0.19
CA SER A 45 11.76 2.20 -1.61
C SER A 45 10.46 3.00 -1.80
N PRO A 46 10.22 3.59 -2.99
CA PRO A 46 8.97 4.28 -3.29
C PRO A 46 7.70 3.46 -2.97
N PRO A 47 7.56 2.19 -3.39
CA PRO A 47 6.39 1.39 -3.01
C PRO A 47 6.35 1.08 -1.51
N GLY A 48 7.49 0.91 -0.85
CA GLY A 48 7.56 0.67 0.60
C GLY A 48 7.08 1.85 1.43
N LEU A 49 7.44 3.07 1.03
CA LEU A 49 6.99 4.31 1.67
C LEU A 49 5.49 4.53 1.50
N LEU A 50 4.92 4.20 0.34
CA LEU A 50 3.48 4.25 0.10
C LEU A 50 2.72 3.29 1.01
N ILE A 51 3.24 2.07 1.21
CA ILE A 51 2.65 1.10 2.15
C ILE A 51 2.73 1.62 3.59
N LEU A 52 3.90 2.14 4.01
CA LEU A 52 4.06 2.72 5.33
C LEU A 52 3.10 3.89 5.57
N ALA A 53 2.99 4.80 4.60
CA ALA A 53 2.05 5.92 4.67
C ALA A 53 0.60 5.42 4.81
N ALA A 54 0.19 4.42 4.02
CA ALA A 54 -1.15 3.84 4.11
C ALA A 54 -1.43 3.20 5.48
N CYS A 55 -0.44 2.55 6.11
CA CYS A 55 -0.57 1.96 7.44
C CYS A 55 -0.59 3.02 8.56
N ILE A 56 0.16 4.11 8.40
CA ILE A 56 0.28 5.17 9.41
C ILE A 56 -0.90 6.16 9.35
N LEU A 57 -1.48 6.38 8.17
CA LEU A 57 -2.60 7.30 7.96
C LEU A 57 -3.76 7.14 8.97
N PRO A 58 -4.30 5.93 9.25
CA PRO A 58 -5.39 5.77 10.21
C PRO A 58 -4.97 6.14 11.64
N ILE A 59 -3.71 5.92 12.00
CA ILE A 59 -3.16 6.28 13.31
C ILE A 59 -3.11 7.80 13.44
N ILE A 60 -2.59 8.49 12.43
CA ILE A 60 -2.55 9.96 12.39
C ILE A 60 -3.98 10.53 12.44
N TYR A 61 -4.90 9.99 11.64
CA TYR A 61 -6.29 10.43 11.64
C TYR A 61 -6.94 10.26 13.01
N TRP A 62 -6.74 9.11 13.66
CA TRP A 62 -7.26 8.86 15.00
C TRP A 62 -6.69 9.83 16.05
N LEU A 63 -5.38 10.11 15.99
CA LEU A 63 -4.74 11.08 16.89
C LEU A 63 -5.22 12.51 16.65
N ALA A 64 -5.44 12.92 15.41
CA ALA A 64 -5.87 14.26 15.05
C ALA A 64 -7.36 14.52 15.34
N THR A 65 -8.18 13.46 15.38
CA THR A 65 -9.63 13.55 15.66
C THR A 65 -9.96 13.33 17.15
N ARG A 66 -8.94 13.05 17.97
CA ARG A 66 -9.05 13.06 19.44
C ARG A 66 -8.92 14.47 19.98
#